data_AF-A0A7T1IBV5-F1
#
_entry.id   AF-A0A7T1IBV5-F1
#
_cell.length_a   1.000
_cell.length_b   1.000
_cell.length_c   1.000
_cell.angle_alpha   90.00
_cell.angle_beta   90.00
_cell.angle_gamma   90.00
#
_symmetry.space_group_name_H-M   'P 1'
#
loop_
_entity.id
_entity.type
_entity.pdbx_description
1 polymer ?
#
loop_
_entity_poly.entity_id
_entity_poly.type
_entity_poly.pdbx_seq_one_letter_code
_entity_poly.pdbx_strand_id
1 'polypeptide(L)'
;MNLLNTLLPRARQHPAPLLLAGTLLILGISQAGNAAFAAGSGYGRHPNPERREAMQRQQAEAIAKLSSQQRQAYFAARLQLEQRVSVERLDQLSQAERCMVPARDVDALQSCQRNLQDQAIEQRRRWMTERAELQRRFGLPGWGKDQRRQ
;
A
#
# COMPACT_ATOMS: atom_id res chain seq x y z
N MET A 1 2.72 35.52 58.51
CA MET A 1 1.78 35.36 59.64
C MET A 1 0.47 34.83 59.09
N ASN A 2 0.00 33.74 59.70
CA ASN A 2 -1.37 33.19 59.70
C ASN A 2 -1.96 32.65 58.38
N LEU A 3 -2.64 31.50 58.33
CA LEU A 3 -2.90 30.40 59.26
C LEU A 3 -3.40 29.22 58.41
N LEU A 4 -2.87 28.03 58.69
CA LEU A 4 -3.39 26.72 58.28
C LEU A 4 -4.72 26.39 58.98
N ASN A 5 -5.35 25.31 58.51
CA ASN A 5 -6.50 24.53 59.05
C ASN A 5 -7.83 24.81 58.34
N THR A 6 -8.61 23.82 57.87
CA THR A 6 -8.83 22.46 58.43
C THR A 6 -9.41 21.49 57.38
N LEU A 7 -8.81 20.30 57.29
CA LEU A 7 -9.41 18.93 57.37
C LEU A 7 -10.68 18.58 56.53
N LEU A 8 -10.60 17.74 55.48
CA LEU A 8 -10.68 16.23 55.45
C LEU A 8 -12.13 15.64 55.53
N PRO A 9 -12.38 14.37 55.15
CA PRO A 9 -12.70 13.85 53.80
C PRO A 9 -14.12 13.24 53.69
N ARG A 10 -14.65 13.05 52.47
CA ARG A 10 -15.75 12.09 52.21
C ARG A 10 -15.74 11.70 50.73
N ALA A 11 -15.10 10.57 50.41
CA ALA A 11 -15.72 9.27 50.23
C ALA A 11 -16.45 9.10 48.87
N ARG A 12 -15.80 8.29 48.03
CA ARG A 12 -16.37 7.34 47.07
C ARG A 12 -17.43 7.87 46.10
N GLN A 13 -17.00 8.05 44.86
CA GLN A 13 -17.63 7.38 43.73
C GLN A 13 -16.56 7.13 42.66
N HIS A 14 -16.10 5.89 42.61
CA HIS A 14 -15.39 5.38 41.43
C HIS A 14 -16.38 5.29 40.28
N PRO A 15 -15.96 5.70 39.08
CA PRO A 15 -16.10 4.78 37.96
C PRO A 15 -14.72 4.51 37.36
N ALA A 16 -14.19 3.32 37.61
CA ALA A 16 -13.34 2.64 36.65
C ALA A 16 -14.24 1.99 35.59
N PRO A 17 -13.74 1.54 34.44
CA PRO A 17 -12.76 2.14 33.54
C PRO A 17 -13.33 2.18 32.10
N LEU A 18 -13.30 3.33 31.42
CA LEU A 18 -13.50 3.36 29.96
C LEU A 18 -12.20 2.96 29.25
N LEU A 19 -11.83 1.69 29.44
CA LEU A 19 -11.00 0.98 28.47
C LEU A 19 -11.92 0.43 27.38
N LEU A 20 -11.46 0.50 26.13
CA LEU A 20 -12.03 -0.09 24.90
C LEU A 20 -13.04 0.77 24.12
N ALA A 21 -12.57 1.82 23.44
CA ALA A 21 -13.22 2.30 22.20
C ALA A 21 -12.28 3.14 21.30
N GLY A 22 -10.96 2.88 21.31
CA GLY A 22 -9.97 3.75 20.64
C GLY A 22 -9.11 3.09 19.55
N THR A 23 -9.40 1.85 19.16
CA THR A 23 -8.53 1.06 18.26
C THR A 23 -9.25 0.41 17.07
N LEU A 24 -10.34 1.02 16.60
CA LEU A 24 -11.08 0.54 15.42
C LEU A 24 -11.43 1.66 14.40
N LEU A 25 -10.60 2.70 14.33
CA LEU A 25 -10.71 3.77 13.33
C LEU A 25 -9.47 3.89 12.43
N ILE A 26 -8.77 2.78 12.17
CA ILE A 26 -7.71 2.71 11.13
C ILE A 26 -8.08 1.72 10.02
N LEU A 27 -9.19 0.99 10.14
CA LEU A 27 -9.60 -0.05 9.16
C LEU A 27 -10.92 0.24 8.42
N GLY A 28 -11.49 1.46 8.53
CA GLY A 28 -12.85 1.75 8.06
C GLY A 28 -13.04 2.75 6.91
N ILE A 29 -12.02 3.52 6.50
CA ILE A 29 -12.21 4.62 5.51
C ILE A 29 -11.76 4.23 4.09
N SER A 30 -11.23 3.02 3.87
CA SER A 30 -10.60 2.66 2.59
C SER A 30 -11.47 1.88 1.60
N GLN A 31 -12.80 1.77 1.78
CA GLN A 31 -13.63 0.99 0.85
C GLN A 31 -14.56 1.79 -0.07
N ALA A 32 -14.92 3.04 0.25
CA ALA A 32 -15.77 3.83 -0.63
C ALA A 32 -14.99 4.65 -1.69
N GLY A 33 -13.74 5.04 -1.41
CA GLY A 33 -12.91 5.82 -2.36
C GLY A 33 -12.16 4.98 -3.39
N ASN A 34 -11.97 3.67 -3.15
CA ASN A 34 -11.26 2.79 -4.07
C ASN A 34 -12.14 2.29 -5.23
N ALA A 35 -13.46 2.36 -5.11
CA ALA A 35 -14.38 1.94 -6.18
C ALA A 35 -14.33 2.89 -7.40
N ALA A 36 -14.10 4.18 -7.18
CA ALA A 36 -14.05 5.17 -8.26
C ALA A 36 -12.75 5.11 -9.10
N PHE A 37 -11.65 4.62 -8.52
CA PHE A 37 -10.37 4.41 -9.23
C PHE A 37 -10.15 2.96 -9.71
N ALA A 38 -11.05 2.03 -9.33
CA ALA A 38 -11.04 0.65 -9.79
C ALA A 38 -11.89 0.43 -11.07
N ALA A 39 -12.57 1.47 -11.58
CA ALA A 39 -13.39 1.41 -12.81
C ALA A 39 -12.58 1.30 -14.12
N GLY A 40 -11.31 0.87 -14.04
CA GLY A 40 -10.47 0.50 -15.18
C GLY A 40 -9.81 -0.87 -15.07
N SER A 41 -10.01 -1.61 -13.97
CA SER A 41 -9.47 -2.96 -13.84
C SER A 41 -10.47 -3.97 -14.39
N GLY A 42 -10.16 -4.51 -15.57
CA GLY A 42 -10.95 -5.54 -16.24
C GLY A 42 -11.42 -6.63 -15.28
N TYR A 43 -12.72 -6.91 -15.34
CA TYR A 43 -13.35 -8.07 -14.73
C TYR A 43 -12.63 -9.35 -15.18
N GLY A 44 -12.34 -10.23 -14.22
CA GLY A 44 -12.06 -11.64 -14.49
C GLY A 44 -10.60 -12.06 -14.37
N ARG A 45 -10.11 -12.17 -13.13
CA ARG A 45 -9.37 -13.33 -12.60
C ARG A 45 -8.76 -12.94 -11.25
N HIS A 46 -9.48 -13.21 -10.17
CA HIS A 46 -8.83 -13.26 -8.87
C HIS A 46 -7.76 -14.35 -8.92
N PRO A 47 -6.49 -14.05 -8.62
CA PRO A 47 -5.45 -15.06 -8.60
C PRO A 47 -5.81 -16.11 -7.53
N ASN A 48 -5.76 -17.40 -7.89
CA ASN A 48 -6.02 -18.49 -6.96
C ASN A 48 -5.15 -18.30 -5.69
N PRO A 49 -5.74 -18.25 -4.48
CA PRO A 49 -5.00 -18.00 -3.24
C PRO A 49 -3.88 -19.04 -3.02
N GLU A 50 -4.12 -20.31 -3.33
CA GLU A 50 -3.13 -21.38 -3.16
C GLU A 50 -1.91 -21.17 -4.06
N ARG A 51 -2.12 -20.73 -5.31
CA ARG A 51 -1.00 -20.39 -6.22
C ARG A 51 -0.19 -19.21 -5.70
N ARG A 52 -0.85 -18.24 -5.08
CA ARG A 52 -0.18 -17.09 -4.47
C ARG A 52 0.68 -17.54 -3.29
N GLU A 53 0.14 -18.37 -2.41
CA GLU A 53 0.87 -18.91 -1.26
C GLU A 53 2.06 -19.78 -1.68
N ALA A 54 1.86 -20.69 -2.63
CA ALA A 54 2.92 -21.56 -3.15
C ALA A 54 4.08 -20.74 -3.73
N MET A 55 3.77 -19.71 -4.52
CA MET A 55 4.79 -18.81 -5.06
C MET A 55 5.47 -18.02 -3.93
N GLN A 56 4.74 -17.59 -2.89
CA GLN A 56 5.33 -16.85 -1.77
C GLN A 56 6.33 -17.72 -1.01
N ARG A 57 5.98 -18.99 -0.80
CA ARG A 57 6.90 -19.99 -0.21
C ARG A 57 8.14 -20.18 -1.07
N GLN A 58 7.98 -20.39 -2.38
CA GLN A 58 9.12 -20.52 -3.31
C GLN A 58 10.04 -19.29 -3.28
N GLN A 59 9.46 -18.10 -3.19
CA GLN A 59 10.22 -16.86 -3.12
C GLN A 59 10.97 -16.75 -1.79
N ALA A 60 10.33 -17.10 -0.67
CA ALA A 60 10.96 -17.12 0.65
C ALA A 60 12.13 -18.12 0.71
N GLU A 61 11.94 -19.32 0.18
CA GLU A 61 13.00 -20.34 0.07
C GLU A 61 14.17 -19.88 -0.80
N ALA A 62 13.89 -19.25 -1.94
CA ALA A 62 14.92 -18.70 -2.83
C ALA A 62 15.71 -17.57 -2.14
N ILE A 63 15.03 -16.68 -1.40
CA ILE A 63 15.69 -15.65 -0.60
C ILE A 63 16.52 -16.28 0.53
N ALA A 64 16.03 -17.33 1.17
CA ALA A 64 16.74 -18.02 2.25
C ALA A 64 18.08 -18.63 1.79
N LYS A 65 18.15 -19.08 0.53
CA LYS A 65 19.36 -19.63 -0.12
C LYS A 65 20.42 -18.58 -0.47
N LEU A 66 20.07 -17.29 -0.49
CA LEU A 66 21.03 -16.21 -0.73
C LEU A 66 22.02 -16.06 0.43
N SER A 67 23.24 -15.62 0.13
CA SER A 67 24.21 -15.26 1.16
C SER A 67 23.70 -14.08 2.01
N SER A 68 24.25 -13.91 3.22
CA SER A 68 23.86 -12.79 4.10
C SER A 68 24.00 -11.43 3.40
N GLN A 69 25.12 -11.22 2.69
CA GLN A 69 25.38 -10.01 1.92
C GLN A 69 24.39 -9.82 0.76
N GLN A 70 24.06 -10.90 0.04
CA GLN A 70 23.08 -10.85 -1.06
C GLN A 70 21.68 -10.53 -0.54
N ARG A 71 21.27 -11.09 0.61
CA ARG A 71 19.98 -10.76 1.24
C ARG A 71 19.90 -9.29 1.61
N GLN A 72 20.93 -8.75 2.25
CA GLN A 72 20.99 -7.32 2.60
C GLN A 72 20.89 -6.44 1.36
N ALA A 73 21.65 -6.75 0.30
CA ALA A 73 21.60 -6.01 -0.96
C ALA A 73 20.22 -6.09 -1.63
N TYR A 74 19.57 -7.27 -1.61
CA TYR A 74 18.23 -7.45 -2.15
C TYR A 74 17.20 -6.60 -1.41
N PHE A 75 17.17 -6.65 -0.07
CA PHE A 75 16.21 -5.88 0.72
C PHE A 75 16.45 -4.38 0.65
N ALA A 76 17.71 -3.94 0.61
CA ALA A 76 18.05 -2.53 0.40
C ALA A 76 17.55 -2.04 -0.97
N ALA A 77 17.80 -2.79 -2.05
CA ALA A 77 17.31 -2.44 -3.38
C ALA A 77 15.77 -2.48 -3.47
N ARG A 78 15.13 -3.43 -2.80
CA ARG A 78 13.66 -3.51 -2.73
C ARG A 78 13.06 -2.31 -2.01
N LEU A 79 13.65 -1.91 -0.89
CA LEU A 79 13.21 -0.73 -0.14
C LEU A 79 13.33 0.55 -0.96
N GLN A 80 14.45 0.74 -1.68
CA GLN A 80 14.64 1.90 -2.56
C GLN A 80 13.56 1.97 -3.66
N LEU A 81 13.22 0.82 -4.25
CA LEU A 81 12.18 0.69 -5.26
C LEU A 81 10.79 1.00 -4.67
N GLU A 82 10.47 0.50 -3.48
CA GLU A 82 9.23 0.82 -2.74
C GLU A 82 9.13 2.32 -2.39
N GLN A 83 10.23 2.95 -1.97
CA GLN A 83 10.28 4.38 -1.68
C GLN A 83 10.00 5.23 -2.91
N ARG A 84 10.64 4.91 -4.05
CA ARG A 84 10.39 5.64 -5.31
C ARG A 84 8.93 5.58 -5.71
N VAL A 85 8.31 4.39 -5.68
CA VAL A 85 6.88 4.24 -6.02
C VAL A 85 5.98 4.99 -5.05
N SER A 86 6.35 5.05 -3.77
CA SER A 86 5.59 5.83 -2.79
C SER A 86 5.58 7.32 -3.15
N VAL A 87 6.73 7.87 -3.56
CA VAL A 87 6.84 9.27 -4.00
C VAL A 87 6.09 9.50 -5.31
N GLU A 88 6.27 8.63 -6.30
CA GLU A 88 5.57 8.73 -7.59
C GLU A 88 4.04 8.71 -7.42
N ARG A 89 3.54 7.90 -6.48
CA ARG A 89 2.11 7.84 -6.18
C ARG A 89 1.57 9.14 -5.58
N LEU A 90 2.35 9.82 -4.74
CA LEU A 90 1.95 11.13 -4.22
C LEU A 90 1.92 12.18 -5.33
N ASP A 91 2.89 12.16 -6.24
CA ASP A 91 2.89 13.04 -7.41
C ASP A 91 1.69 12.77 -8.33
N GLN A 92 1.32 11.51 -8.56
CA GLN A 92 0.10 11.17 -9.30
C GLN A 92 -1.17 11.77 -8.69
N LEU A 93 -1.31 11.69 -7.35
CA LEU A 93 -2.47 12.26 -6.67
C LEU A 93 -2.49 13.79 -6.80
N SER A 94 -1.34 14.43 -6.68
CA SER A 94 -1.21 15.88 -6.91
C SER A 94 -1.53 16.28 -8.35
N GLN A 95 -1.11 15.48 -9.35
CA GLN A 95 -1.45 15.71 -10.74
C GLN A 95 -2.95 15.52 -11.01
N ALA A 96 -3.56 14.51 -10.38
CA ALA A 96 -4.99 14.27 -10.47
C ALA A 96 -5.79 15.44 -9.90
N GLU A 97 -5.42 15.95 -8.73
CA GLU A 97 -6.03 17.13 -8.12
C GLU A 97 -5.91 18.36 -9.04
N ARG A 98 -4.69 18.63 -9.55
CA ARG A 98 -4.45 19.76 -10.47
C ARG A 98 -5.24 19.69 -11.77
N CYS A 99 -5.56 18.49 -12.25
CA CYS A 99 -6.36 18.32 -13.47
C CYS A 99 -7.87 18.37 -13.18
N MET A 100 -8.33 17.64 -12.15
CA MET A 100 -9.76 17.48 -11.88
C MET A 100 -10.39 18.67 -11.15
N VAL A 101 -9.68 19.32 -10.21
CA VAL A 101 -10.24 20.43 -9.42
C VAL A 101 -10.65 21.64 -10.28
N PRO A 102 -9.84 22.10 -11.26
CA PRO A 102 -10.25 23.23 -12.11
C PRO A 102 -11.17 22.82 -13.27
N ALA A 103 -11.37 21.54 -13.54
CA ALA A 103 -12.20 21.07 -14.66
C ALA A 103 -13.68 21.37 -14.38
N ARG A 104 -14.28 22.24 -15.21
CA ARG A 104 -15.68 22.69 -15.04
C ARG A 104 -16.68 21.93 -15.90
N ASP A 105 -16.20 21.26 -16.94
CA ASP A 105 -17.04 20.59 -17.93
C ASP A 105 -16.74 19.08 -17.95
N VAL A 106 -17.75 18.29 -18.36
CA VAL A 106 -17.66 16.83 -18.41
C VAL A 106 -16.54 16.38 -19.37
N ASP A 107 -16.35 17.06 -20.49
CA ASP A 107 -15.30 16.73 -21.46
C ASP A 107 -13.90 16.93 -20.89
N ALA A 108 -13.70 18.00 -20.11
CA ALA A 108 -12.44 18.27 -19.42
C ALA A 108 -12.15 17.20 -18.35
N LEU A 109 -13.16 16.81 -17.57
CA LEU A 109 -13.04 15.73 -16.59
C LEU A 109 -12.71 14.38 -17.24
N GLN A 110 -13.38 14.03 -18.35
CA GLN A 110 -13.09 12.80 -19.09
C GLN A 110 -11.67 12.80 -19.67
N SER A 111 -11.21 13.94 -20.19
CA SER A 111 -9.84 14.09 -20.68
C SER A 111 -8.82 13.88 -19.55
N CYS A 112 -9.02 14.51 -18.39
CA CYS A 112 -8.20 14.30 -17.19
C CYS A 112 -8.20 12.83 -16.75
N GLN A 113 -9.36 12.17 -16.73
CA GLN A 113 -9.48 10.78 -16.33
C GLN A 113 -8.70 9.84 -17.27
N ARG A 114 -8.83 10.01 -18.60
CA ARG A 114 -8.09 9.20 -19.58
C ARG A 114 -6.58 9.35 -19.40
N ASN A 115 -6.09 10.59 -19.28
CA ASN A 115 -4.67 10.87 -19.10
C ASN A 115 -4.13 10.22 -17.82
N LEU A 116 -4.86 10.30 -16.70
CA LEU A 116 -4.46 9.66 -15.44
C LEU A 116 -4.48 8.13 -15.53
N GLN A 117 -5.43 7.56 -16.26
CA GLN A 117 -5.51 6.12 -16.50
C GLN A 117 -4.29 5.63 -17.30
N ASP A 118 -3.94 6.33 -18.39
CA ASP A 118 -2.77 5.99 -19.21
C ASP A 118 -1.48 6.08 -18.41
N GLN A 119 -1.33 7.14 -17.60
CA GLN A 119 -0.20 7.27 -16.68
C GLN A 119 -0.13 6.13 -15.66
N ALA A 120 -1.27 5.71 -15.09
CA ALA A 120 -1.32 4.63 -14.12
C ALA A 120 -0.96 3.27 -14.75
N ILE A 121 -1.37 3.03 -16.00
CA ILE A 121 -1.00 1.83 -16.77
C ILE A 121 0.51 1.80 -17.00
N GLU A 122 1.07 2.90 -17.49
CA GLU A 122 2.50 2.97 -17.80
C GLU A 122 3.36 2.86 -16.53
N GLN A 123 2.97 3.52 -15.44
CA GLN A 123 3.66 3.37 -14.15
C GLN A 123 3.61 1.93 -13.64
N ARG A 124 2.45 1.28 -13.70
CA ARG A 124 2.33 -0.13 -13.32
C ARG A 124 3.25 -1.01 -14.16
N ARG A 125 3.37 -0.75 -15.46
CA ARG A 125 4.26 -1.48 -16.36
C ARG A 125 5.72 -1.29 -15.99
N ARG A 126 6.15 -0.06 -15.71
CA ARG A 126 7.51 0.25 -15.25
C ARG A 126 7.83 -0.46 -13.94
N TRP A 127 6.96 -0.32 -12.94
CA TRP A 127 7.09 -0.99 -11.65
C TRP A 127 7.25 -2.51 -11.77
N MET A 128 6.41 -3.16 -12.59
CA MET A 128 6.49 -4.60 -12.80
C MET A 128 7.79 -5.01 -13.48
N THR A 129 8.28 -4.21 -14.44
CA THR A 129 9.55 -4.44 -15.13
C THR A 129 10.73 -4.34 -14.16
N GLU A 130 10.81 -3.26 -13.40
CA GLU A 130 11.90 -3.05 -12.43
C GLU A 130 11.92 -4.11 -11.33
N ARG A 131 10.73 -4.50 -10.84
CA ARG A 131 10.61 -5.57 -9.85
C ARG A 131 11.04 -6.91 -10.43
N ALA A 132 10.66 -7.22 -11.67
CA ALA A 132 11.09 -8.45 -12.35
C ALA A 132 12.60 -8.45 -12.62
N GLU A 133 13.18 -7.30 -12.96
CA GLU A 133 14.63 -7.14 -13.10
C GLU A 133 15.36 -7.35 -11.78
N LEU A 134 14.88 -6.76 -10.68
CA LEU A 134 15.42 -7.00 -9.35
C LEU A 134 15.38 -8.49 -9.00
N GLN A 135 14.25 -9.17 -9.26
CA GLN A 135 14.15 -10.61 -9.03
C GLN A 135 15.16 -11.41 -9.87
N ARG A 136 15.31 -11.08 -11.16
CA ARG A 136 16.29 -11.73 -12.06
C ARG A 136 17.72 -11.55 -11.57
N ARG A 137 18.10 -10.35 -11.11
CA ARG A 137 19.45 -10.05 -10.59
C ARG A 137 19.84 -10.93 -9.40
N PHE A 138 18.88 -11.36 -8.59
CA PHE A 138 19.08 -12.22 -7.43
C PHE A 138 18.61 -13.67 -7.67
N GLY A 139 18.30 -14.06 -8.91
CA GLY A 139 17.88 -15.43 -9.24
C GLY A 139 16.56 -15.86 -8.59
N LEU A 140 15.69 -14.91 -8.21
CA LEU A 140 14.42 -15.20 -7.54
C LEU A 140 13.33 -15.58 -8.53
N PRO A 141 12.41 -16.51 -8.17
CA PRO A 141 11.30 -16.88 -9.02
C PRO A 141 10.36 -15.69 -9.22
N GLY A 142 10.11 -15.35 -10.49
CA GLY A 142 9.22 -14.26 -10.88
C GLY A 142 7.75 -14.66 -10.89
N TRP A 143 6.87 -13.66 -10.93
CA TRP A 143 5.43 -13.83 -11.11
C TRP A 143 5.01 -14.08 -12.58
N GLY A 144 5.99 -14.39 -13.43
CA GLY A 144 5.83 -14.56 -14.87
C GLY A 144 5.17 -15.88 -15.26
N LYS A 145 4.68 -15.94 -16.50
CA LYS A 145 3.85 -17.02 -17.09
C LYS A 145 4.54 -18.40 -17.21
N ASP A 146 5.72 -18.59 -16.63
CA ASP A 146 6.50 -19.83 -16.75
C ASP A 146 5.92 -21.01 -15.94
N GLN A 147 4.95 -20.76 -15.06
CA GLN A 147 4.18 -21.84 -14.42
C GLN A 147 3.01 -22.38 -15.27
N ARG A 148 2.96 -22.10 -16.58
CA ARG A 148 1.96 -22.71 -17.50
C ARG A 148 2.45 -23.98 -18.20
N ARG A 149 3.67 -24.47 -17.91
CA ARG A 149 4.26 -25.64 -18.58
C ARG A 149 4.76 -26.72 -17.60
N GLN A 150 4.06 -26.96 -16.51
CA GLN A 150 4.21 -28.17 -15.71
C GLN A 150 2.82 -28.73 -15.40
#